data_AF-A0A949YJX6-F1
#
_entry.id   AF-A0A949YJX6-F1
#
_cell.length_a   1.000
_cell.length_b   1.000
_cell.length_c   1.000
_cell.angle_alpha   90.00
_cell.angle_beta   90.00
_cell.angle_gamma   90.00
#
_symmetry.space_group_name_H-M   'P 1'
#
loop_
_entity.id
_entity.type
_entity.pdbx_description
1 polymer ?
#
loop_
_entity_poly.entity_id
_entity_poly.type
_entity_poly.pdbx_seq_one_letter_code
_entity_poly.pdbx_strand_id
1 'polypeptide(L)'
;MTKGHFIRLALFVVMTGHFSSAGGLRADELRAKLEAKLVEIKRDLFDTRGVASVAVGEFSGAANLEASGGPAISNALIDAFQKIGLTVDRKARIEVAGRYRPGTIKRLNSLRIHLRFEDNDNGDPLLETDLDIVDAGTIMRLAGGTGDISGKTREEQSEKVGRILKKPGAHVGTNPGAETASTRIAPDPESPYAIEVLVKSPENDFRPRAATIIEGQAFVALAREQVYAVRLINDSDLDSAVILAVDGLSVFAFSDQLADRDARLIIPKHSNSLIVGWYRNDGPKGSNEFLVARLSEAAVAKQMPQSSAQIGMVTATFAAAWPKDAPAPPGEEPFIPTKDDLATAIGKPIDQPFKRVDYLFGKTKAAITVRYNKPVEPKNLPR
;
A
#
# COMPACT_ATOMS: atom_id res chain seq x y z
N MET A 1 45.49 -0.75 -13.62
CA MET A 1 44.79 0.53 -13.83
C MET A 1 43.30 0.24 -13.98
N THR A 2 42.56 0.52 -12.92
CA THR A 2 41.10 0.37 -12.78
C THR A 2 40.39 1.63 -13.30
N LYS A 3 39.39 1.47 -14.16
CA LYS A 3 38.23 2.38 -14.36
C LYS A 3 37.13 1.54 -15.02
N GLY A 4 35.87 1.48 -14.59
CA GLY A 4 35.13 2.15 -13.53
C GLY A 4 33.66 1.94 -13.88
N HIS A 5 32.98 1.04 -13.17
CA HIS A 5 31.53 0.85 -13.32
C HIS A 5 30.81 2.06 -12.74
N PHE A 6 30.08 2.81 -13.59
CA PHE A 6 29.14 3.81 -13.12
C PHE A 6 27.87 3.13 -12.63
N ILE A 7 27.79 2.90 -11.32
CA ILE A 7 26.52 2.67 -10.64
C ILE A 7 25.79 4.02 -10.62
N ARG A 8 24.72 4.16 -11.40
CA ARG A 8 23.80 5.30 -11.28
C ARG A 8 23.08 5.18 -9.94
N LEU A 9 23.50 6.00 -8.99
CA LEU A 9 22.82 6.19 -7.71
C LEU A 9 21.45 6.84 -7.99
N ALA A 10 20.37 6.13 -7.68
CA ALA A 10 19.01 6.64 -7.84
C ALA A 10 18.77 7.78 -6.83
N LEU A 11 18.39 8.95 -7.33
CA LEU A 11 17.92 10.07 -6.53
C LEU A 11 16.49 9.78 -6.11
N PHE A 12 16.27 9.42 -4.85
CA PHE A 12 14.93 9.25 -4.29
C PHE A 12 14.37 10.57 -3.85
N VAL A 13 13.13 10.80 -4.28
CA VAL A 13 12.43 12.05 -4.09
C VAL A 13 11.15 11.79 -3.29
N VAL A 14 11.09 12.34 -2.07
CA VAL A 14 10.00 12.15 -1.10
C VAL A 14 9.12 13.40 -1.07
N MET A 15 7.80 13.26 -1.16
CA MET A 15 6.90 14.42 -1.04
C MET A 15 6.42 14.63 0.38
N THR A 16 6.64 15.81 0.96
CA THR A 16 5.84 16.30 2.11
C THR A 16 5.57 17.79 1.94
N GLY A 17 4.30 18.19 1.95
CA GLY A 17 3.91 19.57 1.67
C GLY A 17 4.29 20.56 2.78
N HIS A 18 4.92 21.67 2.38
CA HIS A 18 4.91 22.92 3.15
C HIS A 18 3.65 23.73 2.82
N PHE A 19 2.93 24.21 3.85
CA PHE A 19 1.72 25.03 3.68
C PHE A 19 1.80 26.35 4.44
N SER A 20 1.72 27.44 3.67
CA SER A 20 0.80 28.52 4.00
C SER A 20 -0.63 28.00 3.83
N SER A 21 -1.52 28.34 4.75
CA SER A 21 -2.89 27.86 4.90
C SER A 21 -3.68 27.66 3.59
N ALA A 22 -3.89 26.41 3.17
CA ALA A 22 -5.07 25.86 2.47
C ALA A 22 -4.75 24.49 1.83
N GLY A 23 -5.50 23.43 2.20
CA GLY A 23 -5.72 22.20 1.40
C GLY A 23 -4.56 21.20 1.31
N GLY A 24 -4.44 20.29 2.28
CA GLY A 24 -3.42 19.22 2.30
C GLY A 24 -3.80 17.95 1.51
N LEU A 25 -2.89 17.46 0.65
CA LEU A 25 -3.01 16.23 -0.15
C LEU A 25 -3.53 15.02 0.66
N ARG A 26 -4.31 14.17 -0.02
CA ARG A 26 -5.07 13.05 0.56
C ARG A 26 -4.24 12.18 1.52
N ALA A 27 -4.60 12.19 2.80
CA ALA A 27 -4.40 11.03 3.66
C ALA A 27 -5.11 9.83 3.02
N ASP A 28 -4.51 8.64 3.08
CA ASP A 28 -5.14 7.41 2.60
C ASP A 28 -6.60 7.29 3.07
N GLU A 29 -7.57 7.09 2.16
CA GLU A 29 -9.02 7.07 2.50
C GLU A 29 -9.30 6.06 3.63
N LEU A 30 -8.55 4.96 3.65
CA LEU A 30 -8.61 3.95 4.69
C LEU A 30 -8.37 4.56 6.09
N ARG A 31 -7.26 5.27 6.27
CA ARG A 31 -6.89 5.88 7.56
C ARG A 31 -7.92 6.90 7.99
N ALA A 32 -8.31 7.81 7.09
CA ALA A 32 -9.27 8.87 7.39
C ALA A 32 -10.63 8.31 7.83
N LYS A 33 -11.14 7.28 7.12
CA LYS A 33 -12.43 6.65 7.47
C LYS A 33 -12.36 5.85 8.76
N LEU A 34 -11.26 5.14 9.01
CA LEU A 34 -11.06 4.44 10.27
C LEU A 34 -10.99 5.42 11.44
N GLU A 35 -10.23 6.49 11.32
CA GLU A 35 -10.15 7.55 12.35
C GLU A 35 -11.52 8.14 12.65
N ALA A 36 -12.26 8.55 11.62
CA ALA A 36 -13.62 9.09 11.79
C ALA A 36 -14.56 8.07 12.46
N LYS A 37 -14.51 6.81 12.04
CA LYS A 37 -15.33 5.73 12.62
C LYS A 37 -14.96 5.48 14.09
N LEU A 38 -13.68 5.51 14.44
CA LEU A 38 -13.24 5.33 15.82
C LEU A 38 -13.66 6.51 16.71
N VAL A 39 -13.59 7.75 16.22
CA VAL A 39 -14.10 8.93 16.92
C VAL A 39 -15.61 8.82 17.18
N GLU A 40 -16.38 8.37 16.19
CA GLU A 40 -17.83 8.17 16.29
C GLU A 40 -18.19 7.21 17.44
N ILE A 41 -17.47 6.09 17.56
CA ILE A 41 -17.79 5.04 18.55
C ILE A 41 -17.06 5.23 19.89
N LYS A 42 -16.12 6.20 19.99
CA LYS A 42 -15.17 6.30 21.11
C LYS A 42 -15.85 6.40 22.48
N ARG A 43 -16.82 7.31 22.59
CA ARG A 43 -17.50 7.59 23.86
C ARG A 43 -18.22 6.33 24.37
N ASP A 44 -18.98 5.73 23.47
CA ASP A 44 -19.91 4.66 23.82
C ASP A 44 -19.19 3.33 23.98
N LEU A 45 -18.12 3.06 23.22
CA LEU A 45 -17.37 1.81 23.28
C LEU A 45 -16.23 1.84 24.31
N PHE A 46 -15.44 2.91 24.36
CA PHE A 46 -14.20 2.96 25.14
C PHE A 46 -14.32 3.82 26.41
N ASP A 47 -14.76 5.08 26.30
CA ASP A 47 -14.71 6.01 27.43
C ASP A 47 -15.64 5.60 28.58
N THR A 48 -16.87 5.21 28.24
CA THR A 48 -17.87 4.75 29.22
C THR A 48 -17.45 3.46 29.94
N ARG A 49 -16.55 2.67 29.32
CA ARG A 49 -16.02 1.42 29.89
C ARG A 49 -14.65 1.59 30.55
N GLY A 50 -14.08 2.80 30.57
CA GLY A 50 -12.76 3.05 31.14
C GLY A 50 -11.62 2.33 30.41
N VAL A 51 -11.78 2.10 29.10
CA VAL A 51 -10.82 1.35 28.29
C VAL A 51 -9.66 2.26 27.88
N ALA A 52 -8.43 1.84 28.19
CA ALA A 52 -7.20 2.58 27.84
C ALA A 52 -6.35 1.88 26.76
N SER A 53 -6.64 0.61 26.48
CA SER A 53 -5.96 -0.19 25.47
C SER A 53 -6.93 -1.06 24.69
N VAL A 54 -6.56 -1.38 23.45
CA VAL A 54 -7.32 -2.23 22.53
C VAL A 54 -6.39 -3.21 21.82
N ALA A 55 -6.87 -4.42 21.58
CA ALA A 55 -6.19 -5.40 20.77
C ALA A 55 -6.65 -5.23 19.32
N VAL A 56 -5.72 -5.29 18.38
CA VAL A 56 -6.04 -5.36 16.95
C VAL A 56 -5.79 -6.79 16.51
N GLY A 57 -6.82 -7.40 15.96
CA GLY A 57 -6.87 -8.76 15.46
C GLY A 57 -6.75 -8.85 13.94
N GLU A 58 -6.98 -10.03 13.39
CA GLU A 58 -6.84 -10.28 11.97
C GLU A 58 -7.94 -9.61 11.13
N PHE A 59 -7.53 -9.10 9.96
CA PHE A 59 -8.42 -8.69 8.87
C PHE A 59 -8.22 -9.57 7.65
N SER A 60 -9.23 -10.33 7.26
CA SER A 60 -9.15 -11.24 6.11
C SER A 60 -10.02 -10.78 4.94
N GLY A 61 -9.53 -10.96 3.71
CA GLY A 61 -10.34 -10.77 2.51
C GLY A 61 -11.40 -11.86 2.36
N ALA A 62 -12.49 -11.58 1.66
CA ALA A 62 -13.43 -12.61 1.23
C ALA A 62 -12.71 -13.69 0.39
N ALA A 63 -13.15 -14.95 0.47
CA ALA A 63 -12.44 -16.07 -0.16
C ALA A 63 -12.26 -15.94 -1.69
N ASN A 64 -13.15 -15.19 -2.35
CA ASN A 64 -13.08 -14.90 -3.77
C ASN A 64 -12.17 -13.70 -4.12
N LEU A 65 -11.66 -13.00 -3.11
CA LEU A 65 -10.61 -12.00 -3.24
C LEU A 65 -9.31 -12.67 -2.81
N GLU A 66 -8.49 -13.11 -3.78
CA GLU A 66 -7.10 -13.50 -3.54
C GLU A 66 -6.28 -12.26 -3.13
N ALA A 67 -6.51 -11.79 -1.90
CA ALA A 67 -6.10 -10.48 -1.40
C ALA A 67 -5.42 -10.61 -0.04
N SER A 68 -4.36 -9.82 0.14
CA SER A 68 -3.56 -9.75 1.38
C SER A 68 -3.52 -8.35 2.01
N GLY A 69 -4.56 -7.52 1.81
CA GLY A 69 -4.64 -6.15 2.35
C GLY A 69 -4.91 -6.02 3.85
N GLY A 70 -5.16 -7.13 4.56
CA GLY A 70 -5.43 -7.16 6.01
C GLY A 70 -4.42 -6.43 6.90
N PRO A 71 -3.10 -6.63 6.71
CA PRO A 71 -2.07 -5.91 7.46
C PRO A 71 -2.17 -4.38 7.33
N ALA A 72 -2.57 -3.87 6.17
CA ALA A 72 -2.77 -2.43 5.95
C ALA A 72 -3.94 -1.87 6.76
N ILE A 73 -5.05 -2.62 6.85
CA ILE A 73 -6.22 -2.27 7.66
C ILE A 73 -5.82 -2.26 9.14
N SER A 74 -5.10 -3.29 9.58
CA SER A 74 -4.60 -3.40 10.96
C SER A 74 -3.67 -2.24 11.31
N ASN A 75 -2.71 -1.91 10.44
CA ASN A 75 -1.81 -0.77 10.65
C ASN A 75 -2.57 0.55 10.72
N ALA A 76 -3.54 0.77 9.82
CA ALA A 76 -4.34 1.97 9.83
C ALA A 76 -5.21 2.10 11.09
N LEU A 77 -5.72 0.98 11.63
CA LEU A 77 -6.41 0.94 12.92
C LEU A 77 -5.48 1.29 14.08
N ILE A 78 -4.27 0.72 14.12
CA ILE A 78 -3.27 1.04 15.16
C ILE A 78 -2.97 2.53 15.17
N ASP A 79 -2.69 3.11 14.00
CA ASP A 79 -2.44 4.55 13.85
C ASP A 79 -3.66 5.35 14.36
N ALA A 80 -4.88 4.94 14.00
CA ALA A 80 -6.10 5.63 14.37
C ALA A 80 -6.41 5.54 15.88
N PHE A 81 -6.17 4.39 16.52
CA PHE A 81 -6.32 4.23 17.98
C PHE A 81 -5.37 5.14 18.74
N GLN A 82 -4.10 5.19 18.32
CA GLN A 82 -3.10 6.06 18.93
C GLN A 82 -3.50 7.53 18.84
N LYS A 83 -4.05 7.97 17.71
CA LYS A 83 -4.55 9.34 17.53
C LYS A 83 -5.70 9.71 18.47
N ILE A 84 -6.58 8.76 18.79
CA ILE A 84 -7.68 8.99 19.73
C ILE A 84 -7.30 8.72 21.20
N GLY A 85 -6.02 8.53 21.48
CA GLY A 85 -5.48 8.38 22.85
C GLY A 85 -5.54 6.96 23.42
N LEU A 86 -5.82 5.94 22.59
CA LEU A 86 -5.79 4.54 23.01
C LEU A 86 -4.45 3.90 22.66
N THR A 87 -3.96 3.05 23.55
CA THR A 87 -2.79 2.21 23.29
C THR A 87 -3.20 0.89 22.64
N VAL A 88 -2.29 0.28 21.89
CA VAL A 88 -2.55 -1.05 21.30
C VAL A 88 -1.78 -2.10 22.09
N ASP A 89 -2.51 -3.03 22.69
CA ASP A 89 -1.96 -4.16 23.45
C ASP A 89 -2.72 -5.43 23.07
N ARG A 90 -1.98 -6.49 22.72
CA ARG A 90 -2.57 -7.80 22.35
C ARG A 90 -3.35 -8.46 23.49
N LYS A 91 -3.11 -8.06 24.73
CA LYS A 91 -3.82 -8.56 25.92
C LYS A 91 -4.93 -7.62 26.37
N ALA A 92 -5.22 -6.57 25.61
CA ALA A 92 -6.32 -5.68 25.95
C ALA A 92 -7.64 -6.46 25.93
N ARG A 93 -8.52 -6.08 26.84
CA ARG A 93 -9.84 -6.70 27.01
C ARG A 93 -10.73 -6.54 25.78
N ILE A 94 -10.63 -5.45 25.03
CA ILE A 94 -11.40 -5.28 23.80
C ILE A 94 -10.50 -5.60 22.62
N GLU A 95 -10.93 -6.51 21.75
CA GLU A 95 -10.30 -6.79 20.46
C GLU A 95 -11.15 -6.24 19.31
N VAL A 96 -10.50 -5.72 18.27
CA VAL A 96 -11.12 -5.45 16.97
C VAL A 96 -10.52 -6.34 15.89
N ALA A 97 -11.36 -7.12 15.22
CA ALA A 97 -10.99 -7.97 14.09
C ALA A 97 -12.05 -7.83 12.99
N GLY A 98 -11.83 -8.45 11.82
CA GLY A 98 -12.83 -8.29 10.77
C GLY A 98 -12.56 -8.95 9.44
N ARG A 99 -13.44 -8.63 8.48
CA ARG A 99 -13.34 -9.08 7.10
C ARG A 99 -13.59 -7.94 6.12
N TYR A 100 -12.97 -8.01 4.95
CA TYR A 100 -13.23 -7.07 3.88
C TYR A 100 -13.69 -7.76 2.59
N ARG A 101 -14.64 -7.14 1.89
CA ARG A 101 -15.26 -7.70 0.68
C ARG A 101 -15.68 -6.61 -0.31
N PRO A 102 -15.80 -6.93 -1.60
CA PRO A 102 -16.37 -6.00 -2.56
C PRO A 102 -17.82 -5.72 -2.18
N GLY A 103 -18.23 -4.48 -2.37
CA GLY A 103 -19.56 -3.98 -2.05
C GLY A 103 -19.99 -2.89 -3.02
N THR A 104 -21.11 -2.25 -2.69
CA THR A 104 -21.60 -1.09 -3.42
C THR A 104 -22.27 -0.13 -2.44
N ILE A 105 -21.97 1.16 -2.57
CA ILE A 105 -22.61 2.23 -1.80
C ILE A 105 -22.91 3.40 -2.72
N LYS A 106 -24.14 3.92 -2.70
CA LYS A 106 -24.58 5.06 -3.53
C LYS A 106 -24.15 4.93 -5.01
N ARG A 107 -24.31 3.73 -5.59
CA ARG A 107 -23.93 3.37 -6.98
C ARG A 107 -22.42 3.24 -7.26
N LEU A 108 -21.56 3.48 -6.28
CA LEU A 108 -20.12 3.26 -6.39
C LEU A 108 -19.78 1.86 -5.90
N ASN A 109 -18.96 1.13 -6.64
CA ASN A 109 -18.26 -0.05 -6.13
C ASN A 109 -17.39 0.36 -4.95
N SER A 110 -17.47 -0.42 -3.87
CA SER A 110 -16.73 -0.21 -2.63
C SER A 110 -15.93 -1.44 -2.22
N LEU A 111 -14.96 -1.26 -1.34
CA LEU A 111 -14.46 -2.31 -0.47
C LEU A 111 -15.04 -2.07 0.91
N ARG A 112 -15.98 -2.92 1.31
CA ARG A 112 -16.58 -2.88 2.63
C ARG A 112 -15.67 -3.60 3.61
N ILE A 113 -15.27 -2.91 4.68
CA ILE A 113 -14.56 -3.49 5.80
C ILE A 113 -15.54 -3.59 6.97
N HIS A 114 -15.77 -4.80 7.41
CA HIS A 114 -16.56 -5.13 8.58
C HIS A 114 -15.64 -5.16 9.79
N LEU A 115 -15.90 -4.31 10.77
CA LEU A 115 -15.21 -4.22 12.06
C LEU A 115 -16.08 -4.91 13.12
N ARG A 116 -15.53 -5.93 13.77
CA ARG A 116 -16.15 -6.60 14.92
C ARG A 116 -15.32 -6.31 16.16
N PHE A 117 -15.93 -5.66 17.13
CA PHE A 117 -15.39 -5.44 18.45
C PHE A 117 -15.96 -6.47 19.41
N GLU A 118 -15.10 -7.18 20.12
CA GLU A 118 -15.46 -8.22 21.07
C GLU A 118 -14.65 -8.12 22.36
N ASP A 119 -15.20 -8.67 23.44
CA ASP A 119 -14.45 -8.86 24.67
C ASP A 119 -13.52 -10.08 24.49
N ASN A 120 -12.22 -9.84 24.54
CA ASN A 120 -11.15 -10.80 24.29
C ASN A 120 -11.07 -11.91 25.35
N ASP A 121 -11.64 -11.69 26.54
CA ASP A 121 -11.63 -12.70 27.61
C ASP A 121 -12.66 -13.81 27.39
N ASN A 122 -13.81 -13.48 26.77
CA ASN A 122 -14.94 -14.41 26.64
C ASN A 122 -15.56 -14.51 25.23
N GLY A 123 -15.14 -13.65 24.30
CA GLY A 123 -15.63 -13.60 22.92
C GLY A 123 -16.99 -12.89 22.75
N ASP A 124 -17.49 -12.20 23.78
CA ASP A 124 -18.80 -11.55 23.71
C ASP A 124 -18.75 -10.37 22.72
N PRO A 125 -19.70 -10.29 21.76
CA PRO A 125 -19.74 -9.18 20.81
C PRO A 125 -20.13 -7.89 21.53
N LEU A 126 -19.33 -6.84 21.33
CA LEU A 126 -19.56 -5.51 21.92
C LEU A 126 -20.15 -4.53 20.91
N LEU A 127 -19.64 -4.55 19.67
CA LEU A 127 -20.11 -3.71 18.59
C LEU A 127 -19.70 -4.32 17.24
N GLU A 128 -20.58 -4.26 16.26
CA GLU A 128 -20.24 -4.50 14.87
C GLU A 128 -20.57 -3.26 14.05
N THR A 129 -19.66 -2.89 13.15
CA THR A 129 -19.87 -1.74 12.26
C THR A 129 -19.15 -1.94 10.94
N ASP A 130 -19.65 -1.29 9.91
CA ASP A 130 -19.08 -1.33 8.57
C ASP A 130 -18.50 0.03 8.19
N LEU A 131 -17.45 0.00 7.38
CA LEU A 131 -16.99 1.17 6.63
C LEU A 131 -16.82 0.79 5.15
N ASP A 132 -17.17 1.71 4.26
CA ASP A 132 -17.03 1.51 2.83
C ASP A 132 -15.89 2.38 2.29
N ILE A 133 -14.84 1.76 1.74
CA ILE A 133 -13.80 2.43 0.96
C ILE A 133 -14.29 2.54 -0.48
N VAL A 134 -14.22 3.72 -1.08
CA VAL A 134 -14.72 4.03 -2.44
C VAL A 134 -13.67 4.70 -3.32
N ASP A 135 -12.44 4.83 -2.83
CA ASP A 135 -11.28 5.23 -3.61
C ASP A 135 -10.77 4.08 -4.47
N ALA A 136 -10.63 4.33 -5.77
CA ALA A 136 -10.16 3.31 -6.70
C ALA A 136 -8.75 2.81 -6.35
N GLY A 137 -7.82 3.71 -6.01
CA GLY A 137 -6.45 3.34 -5.65
C GLY A 137 -6.38 2.49 -4.38
N THR A 138 -7.07 2.92 -3.31
CA THR A 138 -7.11 2.19 -2.04
C THR A 138 -7.80 0.83 -2.21
N ILE A 139 -8.92 0.74 -2.94
CA ILE A 139 -9.59 -0.55 -3.21
C ILE A 139 -8.62 -1.50 -3.92
N MET A 140 -7.98 -1.05 -5.00
CA MET A 140 -7.09 -1.90 -5.81
C MET A 140 -5.88 -2.38 -5.01
N ARG A 141 -5.33 -1.54 -4.12
CA ARG A 141 -4.23 -1.88 -3.22
C ARG A 141 -4.62 -2.93 -2.18
N LEU A 142 -5.82 -2.85 -1.62
CA LEU A 142 -6.28 -3.78 -0.58
C LEU A 142 -6.82 -5.09 -1.17
N ALA A 143 -7.46 -5.03 -2.34
CA ALA A 143 -8.10 -6.17 -3.00
C ALA A 143 -7.21 -6.86 -4.04
N GLY A 144 -6.08 -6.27 -4.43
CA GLY A 144 -5.10 -6.89 -5.31
C GLY A 144 -5.43 -6.84 -6.81
N GLY A 145 -6.12 -5.81 -7.27
CA GLY A 145 -6.50 -5.71 -8.68
C GLY A 145 -5.32 -5.27 -9.57
N THR A 146 -5.35 -5.71 -10.83
CA THR A 146 -4.47 -5.23 -11.92
C THR A 146 -5.33 -4.72 -13.06
N GLY A 147 -5.14 -3.46 -13.47
CA GLY A 147 -5.91 -2.86 -14.56
C GLY A 147 -5.72 -1.35 -14.69
N ASP A 148 -6.12 -0.83 -15.85
CA ASP A 148 -6.36 0.60 -16.06
C ASP A 148 -7.60 1.03 -15.27
N ILE A 149 -7.41 1.99 -14.37
CA ILE A 149 -8.44 2.62 -13.55
C ILE A 149 -8.54 4.12 -13.82
N SER A 150 -7.98 4.60 -14.94
CA SER A 150 -8.14 5.98 -15.39
C SER A 150 -9.61 6.33 -15.61
N GLY A 151 -10.01 7.55 -15.31
CA GLY A 151 -11.37 8.01 -15.51
C GLY A 151 -11.47 9.50 -15.22
N LYS A 152 -12.36 10.19 -15.92
CA LYS A 152 -12.63 11.61 -15.71
C LYS A 152 -13.43 11.81 -14.42
N THR A 153 -14.33 10.89 -14.12
CA THR A 153 -15.20 10.94 -12.93
C THR A 153 -14.89 9.82 -11.95
N ARG A 154 -15.37 9.97 -10.71
CA ARG A 154 -15.23 8.93 -9.68
C ARG A 154 -16.02 7.68 -10.04
N GLU A 155 -17.18 7.87 -10.66
CA GLU A 155 -18.09 6.84 -11.12
C GLU A 155 -17.42 5.98 -12.20
N GLU A 156 -16.78 6.61 -13.19
CA GLU A 156 -16.02 5.90 -14.24
C GLU A 156 -14.89 5.02 -13.64
N GLN A 157 -14.12 5.58 -12.70
CA GLN A 157 -13.08 4.80 -12.01
C GLN A 157 -13.68 3.66 -11.20
N SER A 158 -14.79 3.92 -10.51
CA SER A 158 -15.50 2.93 -9.71
C SER A 158 -16.03 1.77 -10.57
N GLU A 159 -16.59 2.05 -11.74
CA GLU A 159 -17.03 1.03 -12.70
C GLU A 159 -15.87 0.18 -13.22
N LYS A 160 -14.73 0.80 -13.54
CA LYS A 160 -13.51 0.07 -13.93
C LYS A 160 -13.03 -0.85 -12.80
N VAL A 161 -12.96 -0.36 -11.57
CA VAL A 161 -12.61 -1.18 -10.38
C VAL A 161 -13.54 -2.37 -10.25
N GLY A 162 -14.86 -2.16 -10.34
CA GLY A 162 -15.84 -3.25 -10.26
C GLY A 162 -15.65 -4.31 -11.35
N ARG A 163 -15.28 -3.91 -12.58
CA ARG A 163 -14.95 -4.84 -13.67
C ARG A 163 -13.67 -5.62 -13.39
N ILE A 164 -12.60 -4.94 -12.97
CA ILE A 164 -11.30 -5.57 -12.71
C ILE A 164 -11.38 -6.60 -11.59
N LEU A 165 -12.07 -6.28 -10.49
CA LEU A 165 -12.21 -7.22 -9.37
C LEU A 165 -13.06 -8.45 -9.73
N LYS A 166 -13.99 -8.33 -10.69
CA LYS A 166 -14.80 -9.46 -11.16
C LYS A 166 -14.08 -10.30 -12.21
N LYS A 167 -13.27 -9.67 -13.06
CA LYS A 167 -12.54 -10.31 -14.15
C LYS A 167 -11.13 -9.72 -14.22
N PRO A 168 -10.19 -10.26 -13.42
CA PRO A 168 -8.81 -9.78 -13.42
C PRO A 168 -8.14 -10.06 -14.77
N GLY A 169 -7.27 -9.15 -15.18
CA GLY A 169 -6.46 -9.28 -16.39
C GLY A 169 -5.16 -8.54 -16.23
N ALA A 170 -4.09 -9.28 -15.98
CA ALA A 170 -2.71 -8.79 -16.03
C ALA A 170 -2.04 -9.25 -17.31
N HIS A 171 -1.11 -8.45 -17.80
CA HIS A 171 -0.22 -8.79 -18.90
C HIS A 171 1.20 -9.00 -18.37
N VAL A 172 1.88 -10.04 -18.88
CA VAL A 172 3.31 -10.23 -18.67
C VAL A 172 4.00 -10.27 -20.03
N GLY A 173 4.97 -9.38 -20.21
CA GLY A 173 5.78 -9.27 -21.43
C GLY A 173 7.27 -9.19 -21.12
N THR A 174 8.07 -9.07 -22.17
CA THR A 174 9.50 -8.79 -22.10
C THR A 174 9.75 -7.28 -22.09
N ASN A 175 10.78 -6.82 -21.38
CA ASN A 175 11.23 -5.45 -21.57
C ASN A 175 11.75 -5.24 -23.00
N PRO A 176 11.56 -4.04 -23.60
CA PRO A 176 12.23 -3.70 -24.85
C PRO A 176 13.74 -3.91 -24.74
N GLY A 177 14.31 -4.75 -25.62
CA GLY A 177 15.74 -5.10 -25.62
C GLY A 177 16.15 -6.26 -24.70
N ALA A 178 15.23 -6.89 -23.97
CA ALA A 178 15.51 -8.12 -23.24
C ALA A 178 15.24 -9.35 -24.13
N GLU A 179 16.21 -10.25 -24.26
CA GLU A 179 16.16 -11.33 -25.26
C GLU A 179 15.19 -12.48 -24.91
N THR A 180 14.82 -12.71 -23.64
CA THR A 180 14.11 -13.96 -23.28
C THR A 180 13.16 -13.95 -22.07
N ALA A 181 13.24 -12.99 -21.15
CA ALA A 181 12.52 -13.12 -19.87
C ALA A 181 11.23 -12.28 -19.82
N SER A 182 10.08 -12.96 -19.67
CA SER A 182 8.77 -12.35 -19.39
C SER A 182 8.70 -11.86 -17.94
N THR A 183 9.26 -10.68 -17.68
CA THR A 183 9.43 -10.10 -16.34
C THR A 183 8.62 -8.83 -16.12
N ARG A 184 8.18 -8.19 -17.20
CA ARG A 184 7.45 -6.92 -17.20
C ARG A 184 5.97 -7.18 -16.99
N ILE A 185 5.42 -6.74 -15.86
CA ILE A 185 4.02 -6.91 -15.49
C ILE A 185 3.29 -5.58 -15.67
N ALA A 186 2.18 -5.58 -16.42
CA ALA A 186 1.40 -4.39 -16.75
C ALA A 186 -0.12 -4.70 -16.73
N PRO A 187 -0.99 -3.68 -16.66
CA PRO A 187 -2.43 -3.82 -16.89
C PRO A 187 -2.76 -4.46 -18.23
N ASP A 188 -2.08 -4.01 -19.28
CA ASP A 188 -2.25 -4.41 -20.67
C ASP A 188 -0.96 -4.05 -21.45
N PRO A 189 -0.80 -4.52 -22.70
CA PRO A 189 0.42 -4.26 -23.49
C PRO A 189 0.69 -2.79 -23.84
N GLU A 190 -0.35 -1.95 -23.86
CA GLU A 190 -0.26 -0.53 -24.23
C GLU A 190 -0.05 0.37 -23.01
N SER A 191 -0.16 -0.18 -21.80
CA SER A 191 -0.01 0.58 -20.58
C SER A 191 1.40 1.19 -20.47
N PRO A 192 1.51 2.51 -20.21
CA PRO A 192 2.81 3.16 -20.00
C PRO A 192 3.40 2.83 -18.63
N TYR A 193 2.68 2.07 -17.79
CA TYR A 193 3.12 1.71 -16.44
C TYR A 193 3.35 0.21 -16.34
N ALA A 194 4.46 -0.16 -15.70
CA ALA A 194 4.77 -1.55 -15.44
C ALA A 194 5.56 -1.71 -14.13
N ILE A 195 5.61 -2.95 -13.64
CA ILE A 195 6.52 -3.35 -12.57
C ILE A 195 7.34 -4.58 -12.97
N GLU A 196 8.49 -4.75 -12.34
CA GLU A 196 9.23 -6.02 -12.31
C GLU A 196 9.55 -6.38 -10.86
N VAL A 197 9.56 -7.67 -10.54
CA VAL A 197 10.11 -8.18 -9.28
C VAL A 197 11.50 -8.70 -9.55
N LEU A 198 12.48 -8.24 -8.77
CA LEU A 198 13.88 -8.62 -8.89
C LEU A 198 14.32 -9.32 -7.61
N VAL A 199 15.09 -10.41 -7.71
CA VAL A 199 15.61 -11.14 -6.55
C VAL A 199 17.10 -10.86 -6.40
N LYS A 200 17.54 -10.64 -5.17
CA LYS A 200 18.95 -10.44 -4.82
C LYS A 200 19.71 -11.75 -4.99
N SER A 201 20.81 -11.72 -5.73
CA SER A 201 21.74 -12.83 -5.90
C SER A 201 22.70 -12.95 -4.71
N PRO A 202 23.44 -14.07 -4.59
CA PRO A 202 24.57 -14.18 -3.67
C PRO A 202 25.66 -13.11 -3.90
N GLU A 203 25.78 -12.61 -5.12
CA GLU A 203 26.72 -11.54 -5.50
C GLU A 203 26.21 -10.12 -5.14
N ASN A 204 25.07 -10.01 -4.46
CA ASN A 204 24.37 -8.76 -4.11
C ASN A 204 23.82 -7.95 -5.30
N ASP A 205 23.68 -8.56 -6.48
CA ASP A 205 23.00 -7.95 -7.63
C ASP A 205 21.52 -8.34 -7.69
N PHE A 206 20.65 -7.44 -8.16
CA PHE A 206 19.21 -7.69 -8.31
C PHE A 206 18.89 -8.14 -9.73
N ARG A 207 18.34 -9.35 -9.88
CA ARG A 207 17.98 -9.92 -11.20
C ARG A 207 16.46 -10.06 -11.35
N PRO A 208 15.87 -9.60 -12.47
CA PRO A 208 14.46 -9.81 -12.76
C PRO A 208 14.04 -11.28 -12.66
N ARG A 209 12.90 -11.52 -12.02
CA ARG A 209 12.28 -12.83 -11.89
C ARG A 209 11.10 -12.90 -12.85
N ALA A 210 11.03 -13.96 -13.65
CA ALA A 210 9.92 -14.18 -14.56
C ALA A 210 8.60 -14.27 -13.79
N ALA A 211 7.56 -13.69 -14.38
CA ALA A 211 6.20 -13.76 -13.87
C ALA A 211 5.34 -14.66 -14.77
N THR A 212 4.32 -15.29 -14.18
CA THR A 212 3.35 -16.14 -14.89
C THR A 212 1.94 -15.64 -14.65
N ILE A 213 1.03 -15.84 -15.60
CA ILE A 213 -0.39 -15.57 -15.42
C ILE A 213 -1.10 -16.84 -14.94
N ILE A 214 -1.82 -16.74 -13.82
CA ILE A 214 -2.73 -17.77 -13.31
C ILE A 214 -4.07 -17.08 -13.10
N GLU A 215 -5.13 -17.60 -13.73
CA GLU A 215 -6.50 -17.05 -13.64
C GLU A 215 -6.59 -15.52 -13.88
N GLY A 216 -5.80 -15.02 -14.85
CA GLY A 216 -5.78 -13.60 -15.21
C GLY A 216 -4.97 -12.70 -14.27
N GLN A 217 -4.26 -13.27 -13.29
CA GLN A 217 -3.46 -12.53 -12.32
C GLN A 217 -1.97 -12.90 -12.45
N ALA A 218 -1.08 -11.94 -12.18
CA ALA A 218 0.35 -12.16 -12.27
C ALA A 218 0.91 -12.76 -10.97
N PHE A 219 1.77 -13.77 -11.12
CA PHE A 219 2.45 -14.48 -10.04
C PHE A 219 3.96 -14.48 -10.25
N VAL A 220 4.70 -14.31 -9.16
CA VAL A 220 6.16 -14.46 -9.11
C VAL A 220 6.49 -15.41 -7.97
N ALA A 221 7.29 -16.44 -8.28
CA ALA A 221 7.79 -17.37 -7.28
C ALA A 221 8.90 -16.71 -6.46
N LEU A 222 8.63 -16.48 -5.18
CA LEU A 222 9.62 -16.09 -4.17
C LEU A 222 9.75 -17.20 -3.13
N ALA A 223 10.98 -17.52 -2.76
CA ALA A 223 11.28 -18.49 -1.72
C ALA A 223 11.52 -17.79 -0.39
N ARG A 224 11.39 -18.56 0.70
CA ARG A 224 11.80 -18.13 2.03
C ARG A 224 13.26 -17.61 2.02
N GLU A 225 13.51 -16.60 2.85
CA GLU A 225 14.80 -15.94 3.04
C GLU A 225 15.34 -15.21 1.80
N GLN A 226 14.57 -15.15 0.70
CA GLN A 226 14.93 -14.32 -0.43
C GLN A 226 14.68 -12.85 -0.12
N VAL A 227 15.69 -12.05 -0.46
CA VAL A 227 15.55 -10.60 -0.56
C VAL A 227 15.14 -10.25 -1.98
N TYR A 228 14.16 -9.37 -2.11
CA TYR A 228 13.69 -8.90 -3.42
C TYR A 228 13.59 -7.38 -3.47
N ALA A 229 13.49 -6.86 -4.68
CA ALA A 229 13.27 -5.47 -5.00
C ALA A 229 12.18 -5.36 -6.06
N VAL A 230 11.62 -4.16 -6.19
CA VAL A 230 10.57 -3.88 -7.18
C VAL A 230 11.07 -2.77 -8.07
N ARG A 231 11.15 -3.02 -9.38
CA ARG A 231 11.40 -1.95 -10.36
C ARG A 231 10.05 -1.36 -10.75
N LEU A 232 9.89 -0.06 -10.55
CA LEU A 232 8.74 0.70 -11.01
C LEU A 232 9.10 1.35 -12.34
N ILE A 233 8.25 1.19 -13.35
CA ILE A 233 8.50 1.68 -14.71
C ILE A 233 7.41 2.68 -15.09
N ASN A 234 7.85 3.85 -15.56
CA ASN A 234 7.00 4.91 -16.08
C ASN A 234 7.49 5.30 -17.48
N ASP A 235 6.83 4.78 -18.51
CA ASP A 235 7.08 5.10 -19.91
C ASP A 235 6.17 6.23 -20.43
N SER A 236 5.36 6.85 -19.55
CA SER A 236 4.48 7.96 -19.93
C SER A 236 5.25 9.27 -20.13
N ASP A 237 4.61 10.25 -20.76
CA ASP A 237 5.14 11.60 -20.99
C ASP A 237 5.15 12.49 -19.74
N LEU A 238 4.63 12.00 -18.61
CA LEU A 238 4.52 12.72 -17.33
C LEU A 238 5.28 11.98 -16.23
N ASP A 239 5.71 12.72 -15.22
CA ASP A 239 6.21 12.10 -14.00
C ASP A 239 5.06 11.34 -13.33
N SER A 240 5.38 10.30 -12.58
CA SER A 240 4.39 9.45 -11.92
C SER A 240 4.55 9.49 -10.42
N ALA A 241 3.46 9.77 -9.70
CA ALA A 241 3.34 9.50 -8.27
C ALA A 241 2.87 8.06 -8.06
N VAL A 242 3.67 7.28 -7.34
CA VAL A 242 3.45 5.85 -7.15
C VAL A 242 3.30 5.52 -5.67
N ILE A 243 2.22 4.82 -5.33
CA ILE A 243 2.12 4.10 -4.06
C ILE A 243 2.53 2.66 -4.34
N LEU A 244 3.72 2.28 -3.86
CA LEU A 244 4.14 0.88 -3.82
C LEU A 244 3.75 0.31 -2.46
N ALA A 245 3.10 -0.85 -2.47
CA ALA A 245 2.67 -1.54 -1.28
C ALA A 245 3.00 -3.03 -1.32
N VAL A 246 3.36 -3.59 -0.17
CA VAL A 246 3.52 -5.04 0.04
C VAL A 246 2.49 -5.46 1.07
N ASP A 247 1.63 -6.41 0.73
CA ASP A 247 0.47 -6.83 1.54
C ASP A 247 -0.42 -5.65 1.97
N GLY A 248 -0.63 -4.74 1.01
CA GLY A 248 -1.38 -3.50 1.21
C GLY A 248 -0.65 -2.41 1.99
N LEU A 249 0.45 -2.74 2.69
CA LEU A 249 1.25 -1.77 3.44
C LEU A 249 2.13 -0.97 2.49
N SER A 250 1.97 0.35 2.49
CA SER A 250 2.85 1.27 1.77
C SER A 250 4.32 1.05 2.17
N VAL A 251 5.26 1.23 1.24
CA VAL A 251 6.70 1.21 1.56
C VAL A 251 7.09 2.23 2.63
N PHE A 252 6.28 3.26 2.84
CA PHE A 252 6.46 4.28 3.89
C PHE A 252 5.77 3.95 5.22
N ALA A 253 5.06 2.82 5.33
CA ALA A 253 4.28 2.48 6.53
C ALA A 253 5.11 2.45 7.82
N PHE A 254 6.41 2.14 7.69
CA PHE A 254 7.34 2.02 8.80
C PHE A 254 8.24 3.24 8.99
N SER A 255 7.89 4.40 8.40
CA SER A 255 8.64 5.63 8.63
C SER A 255 8.70 5.97 10.13
N ASP A 256 9.87 6.44 10.55
CA ASP A 256 10.11 7.01 11.88
C ASP A 256 9.32 8.32 12.07
N GLN A 257 8.97 9.01 10.98
CA GLN A 257 8.12 10.19 10.97
C GLN A 257 6.70 9.84 10.47
N LEU A 258 5.68 10.08 11.30
CA LEU A 258 4.27 9.82 10.93
C LEU A 258 3.86 10.54 9.64
N ALA A 259 4.36 11.76 9.42
CA ALA A 259 4.04 12.58 8.25
C ALA A 259 4.49 11.95 6.91
N ASP A 260 5.52 11.10 6.92
CA ASP A 260 6.00 10.45 5.70
C ASP A 260 5.17 9.20 5.33
N ARG A 261 4.32 8.69 6.23
CA ARG A 261 3.60 7.42 6.01
C ARG A 261 2.54 7.48 4.89
N ASP A 262 2.17 8.69 4.49
CA ASP A 262 1.26 8.97 3.36
C ASP A 262 2.02 9.45 2.11
N ALA A 263 3.37 9.46 2.14
CA ALA A 263 4.19 9.85 1.01
C ALA A 263 4.07 8.89 -0.17
N ARG A 264 4.47 9.39 -1.35
CA ARG A 264 4.50 8.65 -2.62
C ARG A 264 5.89 8.73 -3.23
N LEU A 265 6.24 7.70 -4.00
CA LEU A 265 7.44 7.69 -4.81
C LEU A 265 7.19 8.51 -6.09
N ILE A 266 8.15 9.34 -6.49
CA ILE A 266 8.11 10.00 -7.81
C ILE A 266 9.01 9.24 -8.79
N ILE A 267 8.44 8.77 -9.88
CA ILE A 267 9.15 8.12 -10.99
C ILE A 267 9.11 9.08 -12.18
N PRO A 268 10.26 9.66 -12.59
CA PRO A 268 10.29 10.58 -13.72
C PRO A 268 9.71 9.95 -15.00
N LYS A 269 9.20 10.79 -15.90
CA LYS A 269 8.77 10.36 -17.24
C LYS A 269 9.86 9.59 -17.99
N HIS A 270 9.45 8.60 -18.78
CA HIS A 270 10.32 7.69 -19.54
C HIS A 270 11.49 7.12 -18.72
N SER A 271 11.22 6.74 -17.48
CA SER A 271 12.24 6.26 -16.55
C SER A 271 11.75 5.10 -15.69
N ASN A 272 12.68 4.52 -14.94
CA ASN A 272 12.38 3.50 -13.97
C ASN A 272 13.24 3.68 -12.72
N SER A 273 12.73 3.19 -11.59
CA SER A 273 13.44 3.19 -10.31
C SER A 273 13.36 1.83 -9.64
N LEU A 274 14.48 1.38 -9.07
CA LEU A 274 14.55 0.15 -8.29
C LEU A 274 14.32 0.44 -6.81
N ILE A 275 13.24 -0.11 -6.24
CA ILE A 275 12.89 0.02 -4.83
C ILE A 275 13.35 -1.24 -4.11
N VAL A 276 14.32 -1.10 -3.22
CA VAL A 276 15.01 -2.24 -2.57
C VAL A 276 14.49 -2.56 -1.17
N GLY A 277 13.57 -1.77 -0.63
CA GLY A 277 13.10 -1.97 0.73
C GLY A 277 12.06 -0.98 1.24
N TRP A 278 11.68 -1.19 2.50
CA TRP A 278 10.84 -0.32 3.33
C TRP A 278 11.60 0.95 3.69
N TYR A 279 10.95 2.09 3.53
CA TYR A 279 11.47 3.38 3.97
C TYR A 279 11.39 3.50 5.50
N ARG A 280 12.44 4.04 6.13
CA ARG A 280 12.49 4.36 7.56
C ARG A 280 12.70 5.84 7.82
N ASN A 281 13.77 6.41 7.28
CA ASN A 281 14.20 7.78 7.53
C ASN A 281 15.28 8.16 6.53
N ASP A 282 15.60 9.43 6.50
CA ASP A 282 16.44 10.06 5.50
C ASP A 282 17.91 9.73 5.59
N GLY A 283 18.38 9.01 6.59
CA GLY A 283 19.82 8.85 6.76
C GLY A 283 20.44 7.55 6.32
N PRO A 284 21.70 7.37 6.73
CA PRO A 284 22.39 6.11 6.61
C PRO A 284 21.54 4.99 7.20
N LYS A 285 21.35 3.88 6.46
CA LYS A 285 20.45 2.78 6.84
C LYS A 285 18.97 3.20 6.94
N GLY A 286 18.59 4.23 6.20
CA GLY A 286 17.22 4.75 6.08
C GLY A 286 16.21 3.83 5.40
N SER A 287 16.58 2.59 5.12
CA SER A 287 15.69 1.56 4.58
C SER A 287 16.02 0.17 5.09
N ASN A 288 15.00 -0.70 5.11
CA ASN A 288 15.13 -2.12 5.39
C ASN A 288 14.72 -2.94 4.17
N GLU A 289 15.53 -3.93 3.80
CA GLU A 289 15.26 -4.77 2.61
C GLU A 289 13.90 -5.47 2.68
N PHE A 290 13.28 -5.72 1.51
CA PHE A 290 12.14 -6.63 1.44
C PHE A 290 12.64 -8.07 1.57
N LEU A 291 12.36 -8.69 2.71
CA LEU A 291 12.75 -10.06 3.02
C LEU A 291 11.50 -10.95 3.12
N VAL A 292 11.50 -12.07 2.41
CA VAL A 292 10.49 -13.12 2.57
C VAL A 292 10.82 -13.93 3.83
N ALA A 293 10.30 -13.50 4.98
CA ALA A 293 10.49 -14.18 6.25
C ALA A 293 9.26 -15.02 6.64
N ARG A 294 9.40 -15.88 7.66
CA ARG A 294 8.24 -16.50 8.32
C ARG A 294 7.33 -15.41 8.88
N LEU A 295 6.03 -15.67 8.92
CA LEU A 295 5.07 -14.74 9.52
C LEU A 295 5.40 -14.47 10.99
N SER A 296 5.94 -15.43 11.75
CA SER A 296 6.39 -15.23 13.15
C SER A 296 7.69 -14.43 13.29
N GLU A 297 8.44 -14.23 12.19
CA GLU A 297 9.78 -13.61 12.18
C GLU A 297 9.84 -12.30 11.39
N ALA A 298 8.85 -12.02 10.56
CA ALA A 298 8.73 -10.73 9.87
C ALA A 298 8.66 -9.61 10.91
N ALA A 299 9.43 -8.53 10.72
CA ALA A 299 9.39 -7.36 11.60
C ALA A 299 7.95 -6.80 11.79
N VAL A 300 7.11 -6.99 10.75
CA VAL A 300 5.67 -6.70 10.75
C VAL A 300 4.93 -7.45 11.87
N ALA A 301 5.27 -8.71 12.15
CA ALA A 301 4.56 -9.53 13.13
C ALA A 301 4.92 -9.28 14.59
N LYS A 302 5.96 -8.48 14.87
CA LYS A 302 6.20 -7.96 16.22
C LYS A 302 5.28 -6.78 16.55
N GLN A 303 4.70 -6.13 15.54
CA GLN A 303 3.89 -4.91 15.68
C GLN A 303 2.46 -5.02 15.13
N MET A 304 2.14 -6.07 14.36
CA MET A 304 0.86 -6.26 13.66
C MET A 304 0.25 -7.65 13.96
N PRO A 305 -1.06 -7.84 13.72
CA PRO A 305 -1.71 -9.14 13.78
C PRO A 305 -1.18 -10.08 12.68
N GLN A 306 -1.24 -11.38 12.91
CA GLN A 306 -0.87 -12.38 11.91
C GLN A 306 -1.95 -12.45 10.81
N SER A 307 -1.52 -12.46 9.54
CA SER A 307 -2.42 -12.66 8.40
C SER A 307 -2.40 -14.13 7.97
N SER A 308 -3.57 -14.75 7.87
CA SER A 308 -3.78 -16.13 7.40
C SER A 308 -3.75 -16.26 5.87
N ALA A 309 -3.63 -15.16 5.13
CA ALA A 309 -3.54 -15.18 3.68
C ALA A 309 -2.29 -15.95 3.23
N GLN A 310 -2.48 -17.03 2.47
CA GLN A 310 -1.39 -17.88 1.97
C GLN A 310 -0.63 -17.26 0.80
N ILE A 311 -1.18 -16.17 0.24
CA ILE A 311 -0.62 -15.41 -0.87
C ILE A 311 -0.28 -14.02 -0.34
N GLY A 312 0.88 -13.50 -0.73
CA GLY A 312 1.26 -12.11 -0.55
C GLY A 312 1.10 -11.33 -1.84
N MET A 313 0.98 -10.01 -1.72
CA MET A 313 0.80 -9.11 -2.86
C MET A 313 1.83 -8.01 -2.85
N VAL A 314 2.34 -7.66 -4.02
CA VAL A 314 3.02 -6.40 -4.28
C VAL A 314 2.16 -5.60 -5.23
N THR A 315 1.65 -4.45 -4.79
CA THR A 315 0.77 -3.59 -5.59
C THR A 315 1.39 -2.23 -5.77
N ALA A 316 1.48 -1.76 -7.02
CA ALA A 316 1.84 -0.40 -7.37
C ALA A 316 0.62 0.31 -7.97
N THR A 317 0.28 1.49 -7.46
CA THR A 317 -0.72 2.37 -8.08
C THR A 317 -0.06 3.63 -8.61
N PHE A 318 -0.38 4.01 -9.84
CA PHE A 318 0.26 5.10 -10.57
C PHE A 318 -0.75 6.24 -10.80
N ALA A 319 -0.32 7.47 -10.56
CA ALA A 319 -1.02 8.69 -10.94
C ALA A 319 -0.04 9.63 -11.64
N ALA A 320 -0.53 10.47 -12.57
CA ALA A 320 0.28 11.55 -13.12
C ALA A 320 0.70 12.51 -12.00
N ALA A 321 1.91 13.03 -12.09
CA ALA A 321 2.49 13.96 -11.12
C ALA A 321 3.25 15.08 -11.84
N TRP A 322 3.27 16.25 -11.20
CA TRP A 322 3.98 17.43 -11.69
C TRP A 322 4.43 18.30 -10.52
N PRO A 323 5.48 19.14 -10.67
CA PRO A 323 5.90 20.05 -9.61
C PRO A 323 4.76 20.95 -9.13
N LYS A 324 4.70 21.25 -7.84
CA LYS A 324 3.59 22.04 -7.23
C LYS A 324 3.40 23.41 -7.89
N ASP A 325 4.49 24.02 -8.31
CA ASP A 325 4.51 25.36 -8.91
C ASP A 325 4.34 25.33 -10.45
N ALA A 326 4.16 24.14 -11.05
CA ALA A 326 3.90 23.98 -12.48
C ALA A 326 2.39 23.92 -12.78
N PRO A 327 1.93 24.40 -13.96
CA PRO A 327 0.54 24.23 -14.36
C PRO A 327 0.19 22.75 -14.46
N ALA A 328 -1.05 22.41 -14.12
CA ALA A 328 -1.55 21.05 -14.27
C ALA A 328 -1.48 20.60 -15.75
N PRO A 329 -0.98 19.39 -16.04
CA PRO A 329 -0.99 18.85 -17.40
C PRO A 329 -2.42 18.78 -17.97
N PRO A 330 -2.59 18.88 -19.31
CA PRO A 330 -3.91 18.80 -19.92
C PRO A 330 -4.67 17.53 -19.54
N GLY A 331 -5.90 17.69 -19.05
CA GLY A 331 -6.74 16.58 -18.59
C GLY A 331 -6.40 16.04 -17.19
N GLU A 332 -5.39 16.62 -16.53
CA GLU A 332 -5.15 16.42 -15.10
C GLU A 332 -5.78 17.56 -14.31
N GLU A 333 -6.49 17.19 -13.27
CA GLU A 333 -6.89 18.14 -12.23
C GLU A 333 -6.08 17.80 -10.99
N PRO A 334 -5.39 18.78 -10.36
CA PRO A 334 -4.78 18.53 -9.07
C PRO A 334 -5.90 18.10 -8.13
N PHE A 335 -5.67 17.04 -7.37
CA PHE A 335 -6.60 16.70 -6.31
C PHE A 335 -6.54 17.78 -5.22
N ILE A 336 -7.56 18.64 -5.15
CA ILE A 336 -7.74 19.64 -4.09
C ILE A 336 -8.75 19.08 -3.07
N PRO A 337 -8.34 18.77 -1.84
CA PRO A 337 -9.25 18.29 -0.79
C PRO A 337 -10.28 19.36 -0.42
N THR A 338 -11.42 18.93 0.12
CA THR A 338 -12.53 19.83 0.47
C THR A 338 -12.52 20.19 1.95
N LYS A 339 -13.27 21.25 2.34
CA LYS A 339 -13.33 21.75 3.73
C LYS A 339 -13.85 20.73 4.77
N ASP A 340 -14.40 19.61 4.33
CA ASP A 340 -14.92 18.54 5.19
C ASP A 340 -13.88 17.44 5.50
N ASP A 341 -12.64 17.59 5.03
CA ASP A 341 -11.52 16.69 5.31
C ASP A 341 -10.74 17.15 6.57
N LEU A 342 -10.73 16.35 7.65
CA LEU A 342 -10.00 16.65 8.90
C LEU A 342 -8.46 16.45 8.75
N ALA A 343 -7.65 17.24 9.48
CA ALA A 343 -6.17 17.20 9.41
C ALA A 343 -5.46 17.46 10.77
N THR A 344 -4.17 17.09 10.88
CA THR A 344 -3.30 17.21 12.08
C THR A 344 -2.06 18.08 11.80
N ALA A 345 -1.54 18.80 12.82
CA ALA A 345 -0.46 19.79 12.72
C ALA A 345 0.97 19.26 13.02
N ILE A 346 2.00 20.07 12.70
CA ILE A 346 3.45 19.75 12.77
C ILE A 346 4.11 20.15 14.11
N GLY A 347 5.07 19.34 14.60
CA GLY A 347 6.01 19.63 15.70
C GLY A 347 7.46 19.92 15.24
N LYS A 348 8.43 20.08 16.16
CA LYS A 348 9.80 20.59 15.85
C LYS A 348 10.71 19.61 15.07
N PRO A 349 11.62 20.11 14.21
CA PRO A 349 12.47 19.32 13.31
C PRO A 349 13.73 18.67 13.93
N ILE A 350 14.26 17.63 13.24
CA ILE A 350 15.59 16.97 13.42
C ILE A 350 16.16 16.56 12.04
N ASP A 351 17.48 16.38 11.90
CA ASP A 351 18.21 16.24 10.62
C ASP A 351 18.45 14.78 10.14
N GLN A 352 18.17 14.48 8.85
CA GLN A 352 18.73 13.36 8.06
C GLN A 352 18.54 13.59 6.51
N PRO A 353 19.30 12.92 5.59
CA PRO A 353 19.29 13.19 4.12
C PRO A 353 18.43 12.33 3.12
N PHE A 354 17.15 12.67 2.88
CA PHE A 354 16.37 12.34 1.68
C PHE A 354 16.19 13.63 0.88
N LYS A 355 16.13 13.56 -0.46
CA LYS A 355 15.77 14.74 -1.25
C LYS A 355 14.25 14.90 -1.28
N ARG A 356 13.71 15.67 -0.35
CA ARG A 356 12.29 16.01 -0.34
C ARG A 356 11.93 16.91 -1.53
N VAL A 357 10.76 16.73 -2.16
CA VAL A 357 10.21 17.63 -3.21
C VAL A 357 8.74 17.92 -2.98
N ASP A 358 8.24 19.00 -3.58
CA ASP A 358 6.82 19.33 -3.59
C ASP A 358 6.22 19.11 -4.99
N TYR A 359 5.36 18.10 -5.11
CA TYR A 359 4.62 17.77 -6.34
C TYR A 359 3.11 17.84 -6.07
N LEU A 360 2.33 17.93 -7.14
CA LEU A 360 0.91 17.63 -7.17
C LEU A 360 0.72 16.32 -7.95
N PHE A 361 -0.41 15.64 -7.72
CA PHE A 361 -0.75 14.45 -8.48
C PHE A 361 -2.24 14.41 -8.80
N GLY A 362 -2.55 13.76 -9.92
CA GLY A 362 -3.91 13.54 -10.39
C GLY A 362 -4.57 12.29 -9.78
N LYS A 363 -5.66 11.86 -10.40
CA LYS A 363 -6.36 10.62 -10.04
C LYS A 363 -5.50 9.40 -10.41
N THR A 364 -5.63 8.32 -9.65
CA THR A 364 -4.94 7.06 -9.96
C THR A 364 -5.36 6.54 -11.34
N LYS A 365 -4.40 6.27 -12.21
CA LYS A 365 -4.62 5.81 -13.58
C LYS A 365 -4.44 4.31 -13.75
N ALA A 366 -3.51 3.71 -13.05
CA ALA A 366 -3.27 2.27 -13.15
C ALA A 366 -3.00 1.67 -11.78
N ALA A 367 -3.37 0.40 -11.64
CA ALA A 367 -2.98 -0.45 -10.54
C ALA A 367 -2.38 -1.74 -11.09
N ILE A 368 -1.26 -2.17 -10.54
CA ILE A 368 -0.53 -3.36 -10.97
C ILE A 368 -0.23 -4.19 -9.73
N THR A 369 -0.79 -5.38 -9.65
CA THR A 369 -0.57 -6.32 -8.56
C THR A 369 0.10 -7.59 -9.07
N VAL A 370 1.16 -7.99 -8.39
CA VAL A 370 1.79 -9.31 -8.54
C VAL A 370 1.69 -10.07 -7.22
N ARG A 371 1.44 -11.36 -7.33
CA ARG A 371 1.29 -12.28 -6.20
C ARG A 371 2.52 -13.12 -5.99
N TYR A 372 2.81 -13.44 -4.75
CA TYR A 372 3.86 -14.38 -4.39
C TYR A 372 3.37 -15.32 -3.30
N ASN A 373 3.86 -16.56 -3.29
CA ASN A 373 3.50 -17.52 -2.26
C ASN A 373 4.13 -17.10 -0.93
N LYS A 374 3.34 -17.08 0.14
CA LYS A 374 3.91 -17.01 1.49
C LYS A 374 4.36 -18.42 1.90
N PRO A 375 5.53 -18.56 2.54
CA PRO A 375 5.94 -19.86 3.07
C PRO A 375 4.89 -20.37 4.08
N VAL A 376 4.36 -21.58 3.85
CA VAL A 376 3.43 -22.24 4.78
C VAL A 376 4.25 -23.02 5.81
N GLU A 377 3.92 -22.91 7.11
CA GLU A 377 4.51 -23.80 8.11
C GLU A 377 4.11 -25.24 7.82
N PRO A 378 5.04 -26.23 7.86
CA PRO A 378 4.64 -27.62 7.86
C PRO A 378 3.78 -27.88 9.12
N LYS A 379 2.50 -28.17 8.92
CA LYS A 379 1.66 -28.76 9.96
C LYS A 379 2.32 -30.10 10.32
N ASN A 380 2.84 -30.21 11.54
CA ASN A 380 3.53 -31.37 12.13
C ASN A 380 5.07 -31.35 11.99
N LEU A 381 5.73 -30.71 12.96
CA LEU A 381 7.00 -31.24 13.46
C LEU A 381 6.70 -32.02 14.75
N PRO A 382 7.11 -33.29 14.87
CA PRO A 382 7.07 -33.98 16.16
C PRO A 382 7.94 -33.22 17.16
N ARG A 383 7.43 -33.06 18.38
CA ARG A 383 8.08 -32.37 19.49
C ARG A 383 9.41 -33.01 19.88
#